data_AF-A0A672Z775-F1
#
_entry.id   AF-A0A672Z775-F1
#
_cell.length_a   1.000
_cell.length_b   1.000
_cell.length_c   1.000
_cell.angle_alpha   90.00
_cell.angle_beta   90.00
_cell.angle_gamma   90.00
#
_symmetry.space_group_name_H-M   'P 1'
#
loop_
_entity.id
_entity.type
_entity.pdbx_description
1 polymer ?
#
loop_
_entity_poly.entity_id
_entity_poly.type
_entity_poly.pdbx_seq_one_letter_code
_entity_poly.pdbx_strand_id
1 'polypeptide(L)'
;MGAYYCSICRQTTFSGKSHIFGKSHQSRLRVVLLKFLEKVKEARRTLKKPQVEKFDCSQHKQTFWCYCCDLEVEKHVTDGNMTVLHGGLLEHMATQEHRKSAHKFWWENKADPKLRDKVIITEDETQRFKTEVEKVLETFVEKEDDFIKQEADFIRTQEKYRQEVLQSLIEVCFPRMQ
;
A
#
# COMPACT_ATOMS: atom_id res chain seq x y z
N MET A 1 -14.55 -10.55 40.36
CA MET A 1 -14.28 -9.66 39.22
C MET A 1 -12.85 -9.92 38.77
N GLY A 2 -12.65 -10.42 37.55
CA GLY A 2 -11.33 -10.79 37.03
C GLY A 2 -10.61 -9.59 36.41
N ALA A 3 -9.28 -9.62 36.45
CA ALA A 3 -8.43 -8.70 35.72
C ALA A 3 -8.69 -8.82 34.20
N TYR A 4 -8.85 -7.68 33.52
CA TYR A 4 -9.06 -7.60 32.06
C TYR A 4 -8.10 -6.59 31.45
N TYR A 5 -7.28 -7.02 30.50
CA TYR A 5 -6.43 -6.13 29.72
C TYR A 5 -7.19 -5.49 28.57
N CYS A 6 -7.16 -4.16 28.50
CA CYS A 6 -7.77 -3.40 27.42
C CYS A 6 -6.69 -2.93 26.42
N SER A 7 -6.73 -3.40 25.17
CA SER A 7 -5.78 -3.02 24.12
C SER A 7 -5.85 -1.53 23.75
N ILE A 8 -7.04 -0.92 23.83
CA ILE A 8 -7.25 0.51 23.57
C ILE A 8 -6.65 1.38 24.67
N CYS A 9 -6.83 0.98 25.94
CA CYS A 9 -6.30 1.71 27.07
C CYS A 9 -4.86 1.31 27.43
N ARG A 10 -4.33 0.21 26.86
CA ARG A 10 -3.03 -0.39 27.17
C ARG A 10 -2.80 -0.62 28.66
N GLN A 11 -3.84 -1.05 29.37
CA GLN A 11 -3.80 -1.25 30.81
C GLN A 11 -4.72 -2.39 31.24
N THR A 12 -4.31 -3.08 32.31
CA THR A 12 -5.14 -4.05 33.00
C THR A 12 -6.11 -3.32 33.92
N THR A 13 -7.39 -3.65 33.80
CA THR A 13 -8.49 -3.09 34.57
C THR A 13 -9.09 -4.16 35.46
N PHE A 14 -9.39 -3.83 36.71
CA PHE A 14 -10.01 -4.76 37.67
C PHE A 14 -11.53 -4.58 37.76
N SER A 15 -12.07 -3.53 37.12
CA SER A 15 -13.50 -3.24 37.04
C SER A 15 -14.25 -4.09 35.99
N GLY A 16 -13.55 -5.04 35.34
CA GLY A 16 -14.12 -5.89 34.29
C GLY A 16 -14.64 -5.10 33.09
N LYS A 17 -15.73 -5.59 32.45
CA LYS A 17 -16.31 -4.96 31.25
C LYS A 17 -16.95 -3.59 31.49
N SER A 18 -17.11 -3.14 32.74
CA SER A 18 -17.64 -1.80 33.03
C SER A 18 -16.73 -0.67 32.54
N HIS A 19 -15.41 -0.88 32.45
CA HIS A 19 -14.47 0.17 32.04
C HIS A 19 -14.71 0.66 30.60
N ILE A 20 -15.29 -0.19 29.74
CA ILE A 20 -15.59 0.11 28.33
C ILE A 20 -16.55 1.31 28.23
N PHE A 21 -17.46 1.46 29.20
CA PHE A 21 -18.41 2.56 29.26
C PHE A 21 -17.83 3.84 29.87
N GLY A 22 -16.61 3.79 30.41
CA GLY A 22 -15.96 4.93 31.04
C GLY A 22 -15.56 6.02 30.05
N LYS A 23 -15.71 7.28 30.44
CA LYS A 23 -15.35 8.44 29.60
C LYS A 23 -13.89 8.41 29.10
N SER A 24 -12.97 7.94 29.95
CA SER A 24 -11.54 7.81 29.58
C SER A 24 -11.33 6.82 28.44
N HIS A 25 -11.94 5.63 28.53
CA HIS A 25 -11.88 4.62 27.46
C HIS A 25 -12.50 5.17 26.16
N GLN A 26 -13.71 5.72 26.24
CA GLN A 26 -14.42 6.23 25.06
C GLN A 26 -13.68 7.38 24.36
N SER A 27 -13.03 8.27 25.12
CA SER A 27 -12.18 9.32 24.54
C SER A 27 -10.96 8.74 23.82
N ARG A 28 -10.27 7.75 24.42
CA ARG A 28 -9.14 7.05 23.78
C ARG A 28 -9.57 6.30 22.52
N LEU A 29 -10.68 5.57 22.61
CA LEU A 29 -11.29 4.85 21.49
C LEU A 29 -11.59 5.79 20.32
N ARG A 30 -12.15 6.98 20.58
CA ARG A 30 -12.43 7.97 19.53
C ARG A 30 -11.15 8.42 18.81
N VAL A 31 -10.07 8.68 19.54
CA VAL A 31 -8.78 9.07 18.94
C VAL A 31 -8.18 7.94 18.10
N VAL A 32 -8.23 6.71 18.62
CA VAL A 32 -7.76 5.51 17.90
C VAL A 32 -8.56 5.32 16.61
N LEU A 33 -9.89 5.38 16.70
CA LEU A 33 -10.79 5.24 15.56
C LEU A 33 -10.59 6.36 14.54
N LEU A 34 -10.42 7.61 14.97
CA LEU A 34 -10.13 8.71 14.05
C LEU A 34 -8.86 8.46 13.24
N LYS A 35 -7.76 8.08 13.90
CA LYS A 35 -6.50 7.76 13.21
C LYS A 35 -6.64 6.57 12.27
N PHE A 36 -7.35 5.53 12.70
CA PHE A 36 -7.59 4.34 11.88
C PHE A 36 -8.45 4.66 10.66
N LEU A 37 -9.55 5.40 10.84
CA LEU A 37 -10.45 5.80 9.77
C LEU A 37 -9.78 6.70 8.74
N GLU A 38 -8.90 7.63 9.15
CA GLU A 38 -8.17 8.46 8.18
C GLU A 38 -7.22 7.63 7.31
N LYS A 39 -6.55 6.60 7.87
CA LYS A 39 -5.74 5.66 7.06
C LYS A 39 -6.57 4.87 6.05
N VAL A 40 -7.73 4.36 6.48
CA VAL A 40 -8.62 3.61 5.57
C VAL A 40 -9.23 4.54 4.51
N LYS A 41 -9.58 5.77 4.89
CA LYS A 41 -10.10 6.79 3.97
C LYS A 41 -9.07 7.21 2.93
N GLU A 42 -7.79 7.33 3.31
CA GLU A 42 -6.69 7.58 2.38
C GLU A 42 -6.62 6.47 1.33
N ALA A 43 -6.59 5.21 1.77
CA ALA A 43 -6.60 4.06 0.87
C ALA A 43 -7.85 4.01 -0.03
N ARG A 44 -9.04 4.31 0.52
CA ARG A 44 -10.28 4.36 -0.29
C ARG A 44 -10.23 5.36 -1.44
N ARG A 45 -9.39 6.41 -1.38
CA ARG A 45 -9.23 7.36 -2.50
C ARG A 45 -8.57 6.72 -3.72
N THR A 46 -7.80 5.64 -3.53
CA THR A 46 -7.14 4.93 -4.63
C THR A 46 -8.06 3.91 -5.32
N LEU A 47 -9.24 3.60 -4.75
CA LEU A 47 -10.18 2.64 -5.35
C LEU A 47 -10.56 2.97 -6.80
N LYS A 48 -10.71 4.26 -7.12
CA LYS A 48 -11.08 4.73 -8.47
C LYS A 48 -9.88 4.99 -9.37
N LYS A 49 -8.70 5.19 -8.79
CA LYS A 49 -7.48 5.54 -9.51
C LYS A 49 -6.30 4.93 -8.74
N PRO A 50 -6.06 3.63 -8.93
CA PRO A 50 -4.93 2.97 -8.33
C PRO A 50 -3.62 3.60 -8.80
N GLN A 51 -2.60 3.50 -7.97
CA GLN A 51 -1.27 4.00 -8.27
C GLN A 51 -0.30 2.83 -8.25
N VAL A 52 0.47 2.69 -9.33
CA VAL A 52 1.51 1.69 -9.49
C VAL A 52 2.83 2.43 -9.66
N GLU A 53 3.83 1.99 -8.92
CA GLU A 53 5.18 2.54 -8.95
C GLU A 53 6.22 1.42 -9.10
N LYS A 54 7.43 1.75 -9.57
CA LYS A 54 8.58 0.85 -9.47
C LYS A 54 8.84 0.54 -8.00
N PHE A 55 9.13 -0.72 -7.68
CA PHE A 55 9.37 -1.12 -6.31
C PHE A 55 10.61 -0.42 -5.72
N ASP A 56 10.43 0.21 -4.57
CA ASP A 56 11.49 0.74 -3.72
C ASP A 56 11.33 0.19 -2.31
N CYS A 57 12.29 -0.65 -1.88
CA CYS A 57 12.24 -1.28 -0.57
C CYS A 57 12.23 -0.31 0.62
N SER A 58 12.77 0.90 0.46
CA SER A 58 12.80 1.93 1.50
C SER A 58 11.46 2.64 1.66
N GLN A 59 10.64 2.66 0.61
CA GLN A 59 9.37 3.37 0.56
C GLN A 59 8.16 2.44 0.66
N HIS A 60 8.24 1.22 0.12
CA HIS A 60 7.06 0.38 -0.11
C HIS A 60 6.91 -0.77 0.89
N LYS A 61 7.95 -1.12 1.66
CA LYS A 61 7.84 -2.06 2.79
C LYS A 61 7.27 -1.37 4.04
N GLN A 62 6.06 -0.83 3.90
CA GLN A 62 5.34 -0.17 4.99
C GLN A 62 4.18 -1.04 5.46
N THR A 63 3.96 -1.07 6.76
CA THR A 63 2.83 -1.75 7.39
C THR A 63 1.87 -0.74 8.03
N PHE A 64 0.67 -1.19 8.37
CA PHE A 64 -0.21 -0.49 9.29
C PHE A 64 -0.85 -1.45 10.29
N TRP A 65 -1.12 -0.94 11.48
CA TRP A 65 -1.84 -1.67 12.51
C TRP A 65 -3.35 -1.65 12.27
N CYS A 66 -3.96 -2.84 12.15
CA CYS A 66 -5.41 -2.99 12.13
C CYS A 66 -5.93 -3.25 13.55
N TYR A 67 -6.63 -2.27 14.13
CA TYR A 67 -7.21 -2.40 15.47
C TYR A 67 -8.35 -3.42 15.56
N CYS A 68 -9.01 -3.72 14.44
CA CYS A 68 -10.11 -4.69 14.42
C CYS A 68 -9.59 -6.12 14.59
N CYS A 69 -8.47 -6.40 13.92
CA CYS A 69 -7.90 -7.73 13.80
C CYS A 69 -6.70 -7.95 14.73
N ASP A 70 -6.24 -6.89 15.40
CA ASP A 70 -5.07 -6.90 16.31
C ASP A 70 -3.80 -7.40 15.61
N LEU A 71 -3.61 -6.97 14.35
CA LEU A 71 -2.51 -7.44 13.52
C LEU A 71 -1.89 -6.32 12.68
N GLU A 72 -0.61 -6.53 12.36
CA GLU A 72 0.16 -5.70 11.45
C GLU A 72 -0.05 -6.19 10.02
N VAL A 73 -0.53 -5.30 9.15
CA VAL A 73 -0.91 -5.59 7.76
C VAL A 73 0.04 -4.83 6.84
N GLU A 74 0.44 -5.46 5.74
CA GLU A 74 1.13 -4.76 4.64
C GLU A 74 0.26 -3.64 4.07
N LYS A 75 0.84 -2.44 3.96
CA LYS A 75 0.13 -1.28 3.41
C LYS A 75 -0.01 -1.40 1.90
N HIS A 76 1.00 -1.94 1.23
CA HIS A 76 1.12 -2.02 -0.23
C HIS A 76 1.16 -3.49 -0.69
N VAL A 77 0.84 -3.76 -1.96
CA VAL A 77 1.13 -5.06 -2.60
C VAL A 77 2.32 -4.87 -3.51
N THR A 78 3.28 -5.80 -3.49
CA THR A 78 4.47 -5.75 -4.35
C THR A 78 4.83 -7.14 -4.84
N ASP A 79 5.37 -7.20 -6.07
CA ASP A 79 5.98 -8.40 -6.65
C ASP A 79 7.52 -8.34 -6.68
N GLY A 80 8.10 -7.28 -6.11
CA GLY A 80 9.55 -7.01 -6.10
C GLY A 80 10.06 -6.15 -7.27
N ASN A 81 9.27 -5.97 -8.32
CA ASN A 81 9.58 -5.06 -9.44
C ASN A 81 8.69 -3.82 -9.42
N MET A 82 7.44 -3.98 -9.00
CA MET A 82 6.44 -2.93 -8.89
C MET A 82 5.64 -3.02 -7.60
N THR A 83 4.96 -1.93 -7.28
CA THR A 83 4.15 -1.78 -6.08
C THR A 83 2.81 -1.15 -6.42
N VAL A 84 1.71 -1.80 -6.02
CA VAL A 84 0.37 -1.21 -6.00
C VAL A 84 0.17 -0.49 -4.67
N LEU A 85 0.04 0.83 -4.72
CA LEU A 85 -0.08 1.62 -3.50
C LEU A 85 -1.42 1.38 -2.78
N HIS A 86 -1.37 1.22 -1.45
CA HIS A 86 -2.51 0.91 -0.60
C HIS A 86 -3.20 -0.44 -0.89
N GLY A 87 -2.68 -1.26 -1.82
CA GLY A 87 -3.28 -2.53 -2.21
C GLY A 87 -3.48 -3.48 -1.03
N GLY A 88 -2.44 -3.69 -0.20
CA GLY A 88 -2.49 -4.66 0.89
C GLY A 88 -3.47 -4.25 1.99
N LEU A 89 -3.58 -2.95 2.24
CA LEU A 89 -4.61 -2.40 3.12
C LEU A 89 -6.00 -2.67 2.58
N LEU A 90 -6.26 -2.37 1.30
CA LEU A 90 -7.57 -2.56 0.69
C LEU A 90 -7.98 -4.03 0.63
N GLU A 91 -7.04 -4.92 0.26
CA GLU A 91 -7.25 -6.37 0.28
C GLU A 91 -7.62 -6.86 1.68
N HIS A 92 -6.89 -6.45 2.71
CA HIS A 92 -7.21 -6.80 4.09
C HIS A 92 -8.61 -6.33 4.49
N MET A 93 -8.98 -5.08 4.18
CA MET A 93 -10.28 -4.51 4.53
C MET A 93 -11.45 -5.17 3.78
N ALA A 94 -11.18 -5.90 2.69
CA ALA A 94 -12.16 -6.66 1.92
C ALA A 94 -12.36 -8.10 2.45
N THR A 95 -11.46 -8.61 3.29
CA THR A 95 -11.56 -9.99 3.80
C THR A 95 -12.79 -10.23 4.69
N GLN A 96 -13.33 -11.45 4.65
CA GLN A 96 -14.43 -11.84 5.53
C GLN A 96 -14.00 -11.89 7.00
N GLU A 97 -12.75 -12.25 7.25
CA GLU A 97 -12.09 -12.31 8.55
C GLU A 97 -12.06 -10.91 9.18
N HIS A 98 -11.64 -9.89 8.42
CA HIS A 98 -11.67 -8.50 8.87
C HIS A 98 -13.10 -8.05 9.15
N ARG A 99 -14.07 -8.35 8.28
CA ARG A 99 -15.46 -7.98 8.50
C ARG A 99 -15.99 -8.52 9.83
N LYS A 100 -15.78 -9.81 10.11
CA LYS A 100 -16.16 -10.45 11.39
C LYS A 100 -15.47 -9.78 12.57
N SER A 101 -14.16 -9.53 12.45
CA SER A 101 -13.35 -8.89 13.48
C SER A 101 -13.77 -7.45 13.76
N ALA A 102 -14.10 -6.67 12.72
CA ALA A 102 -14.64 -5.32 12.84
C ALA A 102 -16.00 -5.32 13.56
N HIS A 103 -16.91 -6.24 13.23
CA HIS A 103 -18.17 -6.38 13.96
C HIS A 103 -17.94 -6.69 15.45
N LYS A 104 -17.06 -7.64 15.76
CA LYS A 104 -16.69 -8.00 17.13
C LYS A 104 -16.07 -6.81 17.87
N PHE A 105 -15.07 -6.15 17.28
CA PHE A 105 -14.38 -5.00 17.84
C PHE A 105 -15.35 -3.87 18.20
N TRP A 106 -16.27 -3.53 17.29
CA TRP A 106 -17.27 -2.48 17.53
C TRP A 106 -18.20 -2.84 18.69
N TRP A 107 -18.64 -4.10 18.74
CA TRP A 107 -19.50 -4.58 19.81
C TRP A 107 -18.81 -4.57 21.18
N GLU A 108 -17.56 -5.03 21.23
CA GLU A 108 -16.77 -5.13 22.44
C GLU A 108 -16.38 -3.76 22.99
N ASN A 109 -16.04 -2.79 22.14
CA ASN A 109 -15.62 -1.45 22.57
C ASN A 109 -16.77 -0.43 22.64
N LYS A 110 -18.00 -0.83 22.30
CA LYS A 110 -19.17 0.06 22.21
C LYS A 110 -18.88 1.29 21.34
N ALA A 111 -18.19 1.06 20.22
CA ALA A 111 -17.86 2.10 19.25
C ALA A 111 -19.10 2.56 18.46
N ASP A 112 -19.04 3.76 17.89
CA ASP A 112 -20.13 4.32 17.07
C ASP A 112 -20.42 3.42 15.84
N PRO A 113 -21.61 2.81 15.74
CA PRO A 113 -21.97 1.95 14.63
C PRO A 113 -21.88 2.63 13.26
N LYS A 114 -22.07 3.97 13.19
CA LYS A 114 -22.00 4.74 11.93
C LYS A 114 -20.61 4.74 11.30
N LEU A 115 -19.59 4.43 12.08
CA LEU A 115 -18.20 4.43 11.62
C LEU A 115 -17.72 3.05 11.18
N ARG A 116 -18.44 1.98 11.52
CA ARG A 116 -18.03 0.60 11.20
C ARG A 116 -18.00 0.36 9.69
N ASP A 117 -19.03 0.78 8.99
CA ASP A 117 -19.14 0.49 7.55
C ASP A 117 -18.06 1.22 6.73
N LYS A 118 -17.45 2.27 7.29
CA LYS A 118 -16.32 2.97 6.67
C LYS A 118 -15.05 2.11 6.57
N VAL A 119 -14.91 1.09 7.42
CA VAL A 119 -13.73 0.20 7.44
C VAL A 119 -13.96 -1.13 6.74
N ILE A 120 -15.11 -1.31 6.07
CA ILE A 120 -15.45 -2.53 5.33
C ILE A 120 -15.44 -2.21 3.84
N ILE A 121 -14.56 -2.86 3.08
CA ILE A 121 -14.57 -2.79 1.62
C ILE A 121 -15.51 -3.89 1.11
N THR A 122 -16.40 -3.54 0.19
CA THR A 122 -17.36 -4.47 -0.40
C THR A 122 -16.74 -5.29 -1.54
N GLU A 123 -17.37 -6.41 -1.90
CA GLU A 123 -16.93 -7.23 -3.03
C GLU A 123 -16.97 -6.44 -4.36
N ASP A 124 -18.01 -5.62 -4.58
CA ASP A 124 -18.12 -4.76 -5.76
C ASP A 124 -17.01 -3.70 -5.80
N GLU A 125 -16.70 -3.05 -4.68
CA GLU A 125 -15.55 -2.13 -4.60
C GLU A 125 -14.23 -2.85 -4.89
N THR A 126 -14.06 -4.07 -4.39
CA THR A 126 -12.86 -4.89 -4.61
C THR A 126 -12.72 -5.28 -6.08
N GLN A 127 -13.80 -5.72 -6.71
CA GLN A 127 -13.79 -6.12 -8.11
C GLN A 127 -13.49 -4.93 -9.03
N ARG A 128 -14.11 -3.77 -8.77
CA ARG A 128 -13.81 -2.53 -9.51
C ARG A 128 -12.35 -2.12 -9.34
N PHE A 129 -11.84 -2.19 -8.12
CA PHE A 129 -10.44 -1.87 -7.85
C PHE A 129 -9.49 -2.79 -8.62
N LYS A 130 -9.73 -4.10 -8.64
CA LYS A 130 -8.92 -5.06 -9.41
C LYS A 130 -8.92 -4.72 -10.90
N THR A 131 -10.08 -4.43 -11.49
CA THR A 131 -10.18 -4.03 -12.90
C THR A 131 -9.43 -2.73 -13.19
N GLU A 132 -9.47 -1.73 -12.31
CA GLU A 132 -8.69 -0.51 -12.50
C GLU A 132 -7.18 -0.74 -12.30
N VAL A 133 -6.80 -1.63 -11.38
CA VAL A 133 -5.39 -2.02 -11.16
C VAL A 133 -4.84 -2.70 -12.40
N GLU A 134 -5.58 -3.64 -13.01
CA GLU A 134 -5.19 -4.32 -14.25
C GLU A 134 -4.89 -3.32 -15.37
N LYS A 135 -5.76 -2.32 -15.58
CA LYS A 135 -5.55 -1.26 -16.58
C LYS A 135 -4.31 -0.42 -16.31
N VAL A 136 -4.11 -0.01 -15.06
CA VAL A 136 -2.97 0.83 -14.67
C VAL A 136 -1.66 0.03 -14.80
N LEU A 137 -1.67 -1.26 -14.46
CA LEU A 137 -0.53 -2.16 -14.62
C LEU A 137 -0.16 -2.32 -16.10
N GLU A 138 -1.12 -2.57 -16.98
CA GLU A 138 -0.89 -2.66 -18.43
C GLU A 138 -0.22 -1.39 -18.96
N THR A 139 -0.80 -0.22 -18.64
CA THR A 139 -0.22 1.08 -19.05
C THR A 139 1.17 1.33 -18.44
N PHE A 140 1.42 0.85 -17.22
CA PHE A 140 2.72 0.99 -16.57
C PHE A 140 3.79 0.15 -17.27
N VAL A 141 3.48 -1.12 -17.56
CA VAL A 141 4.38 -2.04 -18.26
C VAL A 141 4.71 -1.54 -19.67
N GLU A 142 3.72 -1.06 -20.43
CA GLU A 142 3.95 -0.48 -21.75
C GLU A 142 4.93 0.71 -21.72
N LYS A 143 4.79 1.60 -20.73
CA LYS A 143 5.71 2.74 -20.56
C LYS A 143 7.12 2.30 -20.18
N GLU A 144 7.25 1.28 -19.36
CA GLU A 144 8.54 0.71 -18.99
C GLU A 144 9.24 0.07 -20.19
N ASP A 145 8.51 -0.68 -21.01
CA ASP A 145 9.05 -1.28 -22.23
C ASP A 145 9.51 -0.22 -23.22
N ASP A 146 8.75 0.85 -23.41
CA ASP A 146 9.12 1.95 -24.29
C ASP A 146 10.32 2.73 -23.77
N PHE A 147 10.44 2.90 -22.45
CA PHE A 147 11.63 3.49 -21.83
C PHE A 147 12.87 2.64 -22.08
N ILE A 148 12.78 1.31 -21.90
CA ILE A 148 13.88 0.38 -22.15
C ILE A 148 14.33 0.43 -23.63
N LYS A 149 13.38 0.48 -24.58
CA LYS A 149 13.71 0.61 -26.01
C LYS A 149 14.47 1.90 -26.31
N GLN A 150 14.01 3.03 -25.75
CA GLN A 150 14.65 4.33 -25.92
C GLN A 150 16.07 4.35 -25.35
N GLU A 151 16.29 3.78 -24.17
CA GLU A 151 17.64 3.65 -23.59
C GLU A 151 18.54 2.76 -24.45
N ALA A 152 18.03 1.63 -24.95
CA ALA A 152 18.80 0.74 -25.82
C ALA A 152 19.23 1.43 -27.12
N ASP A 153 18.34 2.19 -27.76
CA ASP A 153 18.67 2.93 -28.98
C ASP A 153 19.66 4.07 -28.73
N PHE A 154 19.55 4.73 -27.58
CA PHE A 154 20.54 5.72 -27.15
C PHE A 154 21.94 5.09 -26.98
N ILE A 155 22.03 3.94 -26.30
CA ILE A 155 23.29 3.20 -26.11
C ILE A 155 23.89 2.82 -27.47
N ARG A 156 23.10 2.23 -28.37
CA ARG A 156 23.56 1.85 -29.74
C ARG A 156 24.08 3.06 -30.52
N THR A 157 23.38 4.18 -30.44
CA THR A 157 23.79 5.42 -31.12
C THR A 157 25.12 5.95 -30.55
N GLN A 158 25.26 5.93 -29.23
CA GLN A 158 26.49 6.37 -28.56
C GLN A 158 27.67 5.43 -28.89
N GLU A 159 27.44 4.12 -28.92
CA GLU A 159 28.46 3.13 -29.31
C GLU A 159 28.91 3.31 -30.76
N LYS A 160 27.95 3.52 -31.68
CA LYS A 160 28.26 3.80 -33.09
C LYS A 160 29.13 5.05 -33.22
N TYR A 161 28.74 6.14 -32.55
CA TYR A 161 29.52 7.38 -32.55
C TYR A 161 30.94 7.17 -32.00
N ARG A 162 31.10 6.41 -30.90
CA ARG A 162 32.42 6.07 -30.35
C ARG A 162 33.28 5.30 -31.35
N GLN A 163 32.69 4.34 -32.06
CA GLN A 163 33.39 3.57 -33.10
C GLN A 163 33.84 4.45 -34.27
N GLU A 164 32.98 5.35 -34.75
CA GLU A 164 33.30 6.30 -35.83
C GLU A 164 34.46 7.24 -35.45
N VAL A 165 34.47 7.75 -34.21
CA VAL A 165 35.57 8.58 -33.69
C VAL A 165 36.88 7.79 -33.60
N LEU A 166 36.84 6.56 -33.06
CA LEU A 166 38.02 5.69 -32.97
C LEU A 166 38.58 5.36 -34.36
N GLN A 167 37.71 5.04 -35.33
CA GLN A 167 38.13 4.76 -36.70
C GLN A 167 38.80 5.98 -37.34
N SER A 168 38.21 7.16 -37.17
CA SER A 168 38.78 8.42 -37.68
C SER A 168 40.17 8.70 -37.08
N LEU A 169 40.37 8.44 -35.78
CA LEU A 169 41.68 8.57 -35.14
C LEU A 169 42.71 7.59 -35.70
N ILE A 170 42.31 6.34 -35.95
CA ILE A 170 43.21 5.33 -36.54
C ILE A 170 43.63 5.75 -37.95
N GLU A 171 42.69 6.22 -38.78
CA GLU A 171 42.96 6.66 -40.15
C GLU A 171 43.90 7.88 -40.20
N VAL A 172 43.81 8.79 -39.23
CA VAL A 172 44.67 9.99 -39.15
C VAL A 172 46.05 9.70 -38.53
N CYS A 173 46.12 8.88 -37.47
CA CYS A 173 47.36 8.61 -36.74
C CYS A 173 48.22 7.51 -37.37
N PHE A 174 47.62 6.60 -38.14
CA PHE A 174 48.32 5.54 -38.87
C PHE A 174 47.89 5.55 -40.35
N PRO A 175 48.31 6.57 -41.13
CA PRO A 175 48.01 6.58 -42.55
C PRO A 175 48.63 5.32 -43.17
N ARG A 176 47.80 4.52 -43.87
CA ARG A 176 48.23 3.31 -44.59
C ARG A 176 49.51 3.64 -45.37
N MET A 177 50.63 3.03 -44.99
CA MET A 177 51.82 3.01 -45.85
C MET A 177 51.41 2.21 -47.11
N GLN A 178 51.26 2.91 -48.24
CA GLN A 178 51.18 2.30 -49.56
C GLN A 178 52.58 1.92 -50.03
#